data_AF-A0A4D6LGX9-F1
#
_entry.id   AF-A0A4D6LGX9-F1
#
_cell.length_a   1.000
_cell.length_b   1.000
_cell.length_c   1.000
_cell.angle_alpha   90.00
_cell.angle_beta   90.00
_cell.angle_gamma   90.00
#
_symmetry.space_group_name_H-M   'P 1'
#
loop_
_entity.id
_entity.type
_entity.pdbx_description
1 polymer ?
#
loop_
_entity_poly.entity_id
_entity_poly.type
_entity_poly.pdbx_seq_one_letter_code
_entity_poly.pdbx_strand_id
1 'polypeptide(L)'
;MKVVVENLTGTLFYIEVKNDATIEDLKKEIETQQKLPGDRFILVLHAHNESLIMGKEQEKLSLFDSGIQDESHIYLFFTPLNHDSIVNFGFTNPDFYY
;
A
#
# COMPACT_ATOMS: atom_id res chain seq x y z
N MET A 1 -2.60 -11.18 11.09
CA MET A 1 -3.46 -10.03 10.80
C MET A 1 -4.01 -10.13 9.39
N LYS A 2 -5.20 -9.59 9.18
CA LYS A 2 -5.91 -9.58 7.90
C LYS A 2 -6.16 -8.13 7.50
N VAL A 3 -5.62 -7.72 6.37
CA VAL A 3 -5.80 -6.36 5.83
C VAL A 3 -6.68 -6.37 4.59
N VAL A 4 -7.34 -5.26 4.32
CA VAL A 4 -8.15 -5.06 3.12
C VAL A 4 -7.32 -4.26 2.12
N VAL A 5 -7.21 -4.78 0.90
CA VAL A 5 -6.52 -4.10 -0.19
C VAL A 5 -7.51 -3.76 -1.28
N GLU A 6 -7.58 -2.48 -1.66
CA GLU A 6 -8.35 -1.99 -2.80
C GLU A 6 -7.41 -1.72 -3.98
N ASN A 7 -7.70 -2.30 -5.14
CA ASN A 7 -6.94 -2.00 -6.36
C ASN A 7 -7.56 -0.82 -7.15
N LEU A 8 -6.86 -0.37 -8.19
CA LEU A 8 -7.30 0.73 -9.07
C LEU A 8 -8.66 0.54 -9.75
N THR A 9 -9.19 -0.69 -9.80
CA THR A 9 -10.51 -0.99 -10.37
C THR A 9 -11.64 -0.88 -9.35
N GLY A 10 -11.33 -0.55 -8.09
CA GLY A 10 -12.26 -0.59 -6.96
C GLY A 10 -12.55 -2.00 -6.44
N THR A 11 -11.73 -2.99 -6.84
CA THR A 11 -11.89 -4.37 -6.35
C THR A 11 -11.19 -4.51 -5.00
N LEU A 12 -11.95 -4.98 -4.02
CA LEU A 12 -11.47 -5.28 -2.66
C LEU A 12 -11.07 -6.76 -2.54
N PHE A 13 -9.93 -7.01 -1.93
CA PHE A 13 -9.49 -8.36 -1.57
C PHE A 13 -8.78 -8.36 -0.22
N TYR A 14 -8.72 -9.52 0.42
CA TYR A 14 -8.13 -9.68 1.73
C TYR A 14 -6.75 -10.31 1.63
N ILE A 15 -5.79 -9.74 2.36
CA ILE A 15 -4.45 -10.29 2.50
C ILE A 15 -4.23 -10.68 3.95
N GLU A 16 -3.83 -11.93 4.16
CA GLU A 16 -3.51 -12.44 5.49
C GLU A 16 -1.99 -12.57 5.64
N VAL A 17 -1.46 -11.89 6.64
CA VAL A 17 -0.02 -11.86 6.95
C VAL A 17 0.20 -12.09 8.43
N LYS A 18 1.43 -12.41 8.82
CA LYS A 18 1.77 -12.57 10.23
C LYS A 18 1.71 -11.23 10.96
N ASN A 19 1.57 -11.26 12.28
CA ASN A 19 1.47 -10.04 13.09
C ASN A 19 2.79 -9.24 13.13
N ASP A 20 3.92 -9.91 12.90
CA ASP A 20 5.27 -9.35 12.82
C ASP A 20 5.75 -9.17 11.38
N ALA A 21 4.83 -9.27 10.40
CA ALA A 21 5.16 -9.13 9.00
C ALA A 21 5.63 -7.70 8.66
N THR A 22 6.36 -7.62 7.56
CA THR A 22 6.88 -6.37 7.00
C THR A 22 6.06 -5.92 5.78
N ILE A 23 6.32 -4.69 5.32
CA ILE A 23 5.76 -4.18 4.06
C ILE A 23 6.17 -5.06 2.87
N GLU A 24 7.39 -5.60 2.89
CA GLU A 24 7.86 -6.56 1.87
C GLU A 24 7.00 -7.82 1.83
N ASP A 25 6.68 -8.40 2.99
CA ASP A 25 5.85 -9.61 3.08
C ASP A 25 4.43 -9.36 2.55
N LEU A 26 3.86 -8.19 2.89
CA LEU A 26 2.55 -7.78 2.38
C LEU A 26 2.56 -7.65 0.85
N LYS A 27 3.58 -7.01 0.27
CA LYS A 27 3.73 -6.91 -1.19
C LYS A 27 3.86 -8.28 -1.86
N LYS A 28 4.64 -9.19 -1.28
CA LYS A 28 4.82 -10.57 -1.80
C LYS A 28 3.51 -11.35 -1.81
N GLU A 29 2.71 -11.21 -0.76
CA GLU A 29 1.40 -11.87 -0.69
C GLU A 29 0.43 -11.30 -1.75
N ILE A 30 0.42 -9.98 -1.94
CA ILE A 30 -0.35 -9.33 -3.01
C ILE A 30 0.12 -9.79 -4.39
N GLU A 31 1.44 -9.86 -4.63
CA GLU A 31 2.04 -10.31 -5.89
C GLU A 31 1.63 -11.76 -6.20
N THR A 32 1.64 -12.62 -5.19
CA THR A 32 1.24 -14.03 -5.32
C THR A 32 -0.24 -14.16 -5.66
N GLN A 33 -1.11 -13.41 -4.96
CA GLN A 33 -2.56 -13.51 -5.15
C GLN A 33 -3.03 -12.84 -6.45
N GLN A 34 -2.53 -11.65 -6.76
CA GLN A 34 -2.93 -10.89 -7.94
C GLN A 34 -2.16 -11.28 -9.20
N LYS A 35 -1.02 -11.98 -9.06
CA LYS A 35 -0.10 -12.34 -10.16
C LYS A 35 0.40 -11.12 -10.92
N LEU A 36 0.74 -10.07 -10.19
CA LEU A 36 1.21 -8.79 -10.72
C LEU A 36 2.62 -8.50 -10.20
N PRO A 37 3.48 -7.84 -11.00
CA PRO A 37 4.86 -7.58 -10.63
C PRO A 37 4.90 -6.62 -9.43
N GLY A 38 5.40 -7.11 -8.29
CA GLY A 38 5.33 -6.43 -6.99
C GLY A 38 6.33 -5.27 -6.82
N ASP A 39 7.35 -5.22 -7.67
CA ASP A 39 8.34 -4.15 -7.76
C ASP A 39 7.72 -2.77 -8.07
N ARG A 40 6.54 -2.76 -8.69
CA ARG A 40 5.80 -1.55 -9.01
C ARG A 40 4.74 -1.17 -8.00
N PHE A 41 4.52 -1.95 -6.95
CA PHE A 41 3.46 -1.65 -5.99
C PHE A 41 3.79 -0.40 -5.15
N ILE A 42 2.82 0.51 -5.11
CA ILE A 42 2.74 1.61 -4.15
C ILE A 42 1.54 1.30 -3.26
N LEU A 43 1.79 1.12 -1.98
CA LEU A 43 0.73 0.92 -0.98
C LEU A 43 0.45 2.26 -0.31
N VAL A 44 -0.83 2.62 -0.20
CA VAL A 44 -1.25 3.86 0.45
C VAL A 44 -2.24 3.52 1.56
N LEU A 45 -1.89 3.90 2.79
CA LEU A 45 -2.78 3.78 3.94
C LEU A 45 -3.36 5.16 4.26
N HIS A 46 -4.67 5.24 4.45
CA HIS A 46 -5.32 6.45 4.96
C HIS A 46 -5.59 6.27 6.45
N ALA A 47 -4.71 6.79 7.30
CA ALA A 47 -4.84 6.70 8.75
C ALA A 47 -4.78 8.11 9.36
N HIS A 48 -5.66 8.42 10.32
CA HIS A 48 -5.57 9.65 11.14
C HIS A 48 -5.36 10.98 10.37
N ASN A 49 -6.04 11.16 9.23
CA ASN A 49 -5.94 12.34 8.35
C ASN A 49 -4.60 12.51 7.61
N GLU A 50 -3.73 11.49 7.66
CA GLU A 50 -2.49 11.44 6.89
C GLU A 50 -2.48 10.23 5.95
N SER A 51 -1.99 10.48 4.74
CA SER A 51 -1.81 9.44 3.73
C SER A 51 -0.38 8.95 3.83
N LEU A 52 -0.20 7.72 4.30
CA LEU A 52 1.12 7.11 4.37
C LEU A 52 1.39 6.36 3.05
N ILE A 53 2.41 6.81 2.33
CA ILE A 53 2.85 6.19 1.08
C ILE A 53 4.00 5.23 1.39
N MET A 54 3.81 3.96 1.06
CA MET A 54 4.76 2.88 1.29
C MET A 54 5.24 2.31 -0.05
N GLY A 55 6.49 2.62 -0.37
CA GLY A 55 7.18 2.22 -1.58
C GLY A 55 8.35 1.29 -1.29
N LYS A 56 9.44 1.43 -2.06
CA LYS A 56 10.64 0.59 -1.96
C LYS A 56 11.47 0.86 -0.69
N GLU A 57 11.57 2.12 -0.28
CA GLU A 57 12.36 2.54 0.90
C GLU A 57 11.76 2.03 2.23
N GLN A 58 10.46 1.76 2.28
CA GLN A 58 9.74 1.31 3.48
C GLN A 58 9.60 -0.23 3.58
N GLU A 59 10.18 -1.01 2.68
CA GLU A 59 10.00 -2.47 2.63
C GLU A 59 10.42 -3.20 3.92
N LYS A 60 11.43 -2.67 4.61
CA LYS A 60 11.95 -3.23 5.86
C LYS A 60 11.16 -2.80 7.11
N LEU A 61 10.21 -1.89 6.98
CA LEU A 61 9.38 -1.47 8.11
C LEU A 61 8.37 -2.56 8.44
N SER A 62 8.15 -2.77 9.74
CA SER A 62 7.07 -3.64 10.19
C SER A 62 5.72 -2.98 9.87
N LEU A 63 4.70 -3.80 9.61
CA LEU A 63 3.35 -3.29 9.39
C LEU A 63 2.87 -2.44 10.57
N PHE A 64 3.20 -2.87 11.79
CA PHE A 64 2.83 -2.15 13.00
C PHE A 64 3.47 -0.76 13.09
N ASP A 65 4.77 -0.62 12.77
CA ASP A 65 5.47 0.67 12.78
C ASP A 65 4.93 1.64 11.71
N SER A 66 4.38 1.10 10.62
CA SER A 66 3.70 1.88 9.58
C SER A 66 2.25 2.24 9.91
N GLY A 67 1.74 1.86 11.10
CA GLY A 67 0.36 2.11 11.50
C GLY A 67 -0.66 1.17 10.86
N ILE A 68 -0.23 0.12 10.16
CA ILE A 68 -1.10 -0.93 9.62
C ILE A 68 -1.49 -1.87 10.77
N GLN A 69 -2.79 -2.04 10.94
CA GLN A 69 -3.41 -2.91 11.92
C GLN A 69 -4.33 -3.94 11.23
N ASP A 70 -4.91 -4.82 12.03
CA ASP A 70 -5.97 -5.71 11.55
C ASP A 70 -7.12 -4.88 10.96
N GLU A 71 -7.68 -5.34 9.85
CA GLU A 71 -8.76 -4.70 9.09
C GLU A 71 -8.41 -3.32 8.51
N SER A 72 -7.13 -2.92 8.50
CA SER A 72 -6.70 -1.68 7.85
C SER A 72 -6.97 -1.71 6.34
N HIS A 73 -7.36 -0.55 5.82
CA HIS A 73 -7.71 -0.36 4.42
C HIS A 73 -6.56 0.27 3.65
N ILE A 74 -6.01 -0.50 2.70
CA ILE A 74 -4.81 -0.15 1.94
C ILE A 74 -5.18 -0.02 0.46
N TYR A 75 -4.82 1.09 -0.15
CA TYR A 75 -4.98 1.28 -1.58
C TYR A 75 -3.70 0.85 -2.33
N LEU A 76 -3.88 0.09 -3.40
CA LEU A 76 -2.80 -0.41 -4.25
C LEU A 76 -2.72 0.39 -5.56
N PHE A 77 -1.59 1.07 -5.74
CA PHE A 77 -1.21 1.81 -6.95
C PHE A 77 0.04 1.21 -7.60
N PHE A 78 0.36 1.67 -8.82
CA PHE A 78 1.52 1.21 -9.60
C PHE A 78 2.45 2.36 -9.96
N THR A 79 3.76 2.18 -9.77
CA THR A 79 4.76 3.06 -10.38
C THR A 79 4.78 2.86 -11.91
N PRO A 80 4.84 3.94 -12.69
CA PRO A 80 5.07 3.85 -14.13
C PRO A 80 6.48 3.31 -14.42
N LEU A 81 6.63 2.55 -15.51
CA LEU A 81 7.85 1.82 -15.88
C LEU A 81 9.10 2.68 -16.12
N ASN A 82 8.98 4.02 -16.17
CA ASN A 82 10.03 4.95 -16.58
C ASN A 82 10.37 6.02 -15.52
N HIS A 83 10.05 5.80 -14.24
CA HIS A 83 10.36 6.79 -13.21
C HIS A 83 10.99 6.15 -11.98
N ASP A 84 12.31 6.31 -11.86
CA ASP A 84 13.12 5.95 -10.69
C ASP A 84 12.80 6.79 -9.43
N SER A 85 11.84 7.71 -9.53
CA SER A 85 11.53 8.69 -8.50
C SER A 85 10.07 8.56 -8.08
N ILE A 86 9.81 8.05 -6.88
CA ILE A 86 8.50 8.05 -6.19
C ILE A 86 8.06 9.49 -5.83
N VAL A 87 8.83 10.51 -6.24
CA VAL A 87 8.80 11.88 -5.70
C VAL A 87 7.65 12.73 -6.25
N ASN A 88 6.75 12.21 -7.09
CA ASN A 88 5.67 13.03 -7.64
C ASN A 88 4.33 12.33 -7.89
N PHE A 89 3.97 11.32 -7.09
CA PHE A 89 2.54 11.03 -6.93
C PHE A 89 1.95 12.13 -6.05
N GLY A 90 1.54 13.22 -6.69
CA GLY A 90 0.69 14.23 -6.09
C GLY A 90 -0.66 13.61 -5.77
N PHE A 91 -0.74 12.83 -4.69
CA PHE A 91 -1.96 12.70 -3.92
C PHE A 91 -2.18 14.03 -3.19
N THR A 92 -2.34 15.11 -3.96
CA THR A 92 -2.86 16.35 -3.44
C THR A 92 -4.24 16.00 -2.89
N ASN A 93 -4.43 16.25 -1.59
CA ASN A 93 -5.74 16.19 -0.97
C ASN A 93 -6.76 16.80 -1.94
N PRO A 94 -7.88 16.13 -2.24
CA PRO A 94 -8.97 16.83 -2.89
C PRO A 94 -9.41 17.85 -1.86
N ASP A 95 -8.96 19.10 -2.03
CA ASP A 95 -9.51 20.22 -1.29
C ASP A 95 -11.00 20.21 -1.59
N PHE A 96 -11.78 19.70 -0.63
CA PHE A 96 -13.23 19.82 -0.60
C PHE A 96 -13.54 21.31 -0.41
N TYR A 97 -13.49 22.07 -1.49
CA TYR A 97 -14.04 23.41 -1.55
C TYR A 97 -15.57 23.29 -1.61
N TYR A 98 -16.21 23.55 -0.46
CA TYR A 98 -17.61 23.98 -0.37
C TYR A 98 -17.66 25.48 -0.11
#